data_AF-A0A9P8AQQ2-F1
#
_entry.id   AF-A0A9P8AQQ2-F1
#
_cell.length_a   1.000
_cell.length_b   1.000
_cell.length_c   1.000
_cell.angle_alpha   90.00
_cell.angle_beta   90.00
_cell.angle_gamma   90.00
#
_symmetry.space_group_name_H-M   'P 1'
#
loop_
_entity.id
_entity.type
_entity.pdbx_description
1 polymer ?
#
loop_
_entity_poly.entity_id
_entity_poly.type
_entity_poly.pdbx_seq_one_letter_code
_entity_poly.pdbx_strand_id
1 'polypeptide(L)'
;MKPELMPFLVYFLATMAPVAVLYQSFESARKGRRFTTSHSALLFGTLGQLVTFAAVMPFYWICEILSGRAERQKGGKVTQAHAEAAVFGLFVGWIIPTVVMVAMQDPGITGLWQFAPIIGFISGSVHLLFRPPTVHSQSGFRTVQAAYIGAFLVASSLHLSTVSKFKSLDDILAFFLPASYAIAPTEALLWHTANLFQWDFAVGAGSCLLGALWFARSVSQLIGLAAWIMVGSVAVGPGAAFAAIALWRESRLSESYHYEERRKTL
;
A
#
# COMPACT_ATOMS: atom_id res chain seq x y z
N MET A 1 -7.27 -17.14 21.46
CA MET A 1 -7.45 -15.83 22.13
C MET A 1 -8.30 -14.94 21.22
N LYS A 2 -9.24 -14.13 21.73
CA LYS A 2 -9.92 -13.10 20.90
C LYS A 2 -8.97 -11.90 20.80
N PRO A 3 -8.41 -11.54 19.63
CA PRO A 3 -7.55 -10.36 19.50
C PRO A 3 -8.28 -9.08 19.88
N GLU A 4 -7.56 -8.20 20.55
CA GLU A 4 -8.02 -6.84 20.80
C GLU A 4 -8.05 -6.05 19.49
N LEU A 5 -9.19 -5.41 19.21
CA LEU A 5 -9.39 -4.65 17.97
C LEU A 5 -8.34 -3.55 17.79
N MET A 6 -8.10 -2.75 18.83
CA MET A 6 -7.29 -1.53 18.71
C MET A 6 -5.81 -1.82 18.38
N PRO A 7 -5.11 -2.73 19.06
CA PRO A 7 -3.74 -3.10 18.68
C PRO A 7 -3.64 -3.62 17.24
N PHE A 8 -4.60 -4.46 16.81
CA PHE A 8 -4.62 -4.98 15.45
C PHE A 8 -4.88 -3.89 14.41
N LEU A 9 -5.86 -3.02 14.67
CA LEU A 9 -6.22 -1.91 13.79
C LEU A 9 -5.03 -0.96 13.60
N VAL A 10 -4.36 -0.59 14.68
CA VAL A 10 -3.14 0.24 14.63
C VAL A 10 -2.07 -0.45 13.80
N TYR A 11 -1.82 -1.74 14.04
CA TYR A 11 -0.87 -2.50 13.25
C TYR A 11 -1.22 -2.50 11.76
N PHE A 12 -2.46 -2.81 11.39
CA PHE A 12 -2.90 -2.86 10.00
C PHE A 12 -2.76 -1.49 9.32
N LEU A 13 -3.30 -0.44 9.94
CA LEU A 13 -3.35 0.90 9.36
C LEU A 13 -2.00 1.63 9.33
N ALA A 14 -1.03 1.19 10.13
CA ALA A 14 0.32 1.76 10.15
C ALA A 14 1.34 0.95 9.33
N THR A 15 1.01 -0.29 8.92
CA THR A 15 1.92 -1.15 8.15
C THR A 15 1.49 -1.32 6.70
N MET A 16 0.50 -2.18 6.42
CA MET A 16 0.16 -2.56 5.04
C MET A 16 -0.60 -1.46 4.30
N ALA A 17 -1.62 -0.86 4.93
CA ALA A 17 -2.47 0.11 4.26
C ALA A 17 -1.72 1.33 3.68
N PRO A 18 -0.80 2.02 4.41
CA PRO A 18 -0.09 3.17 3.87
C PRO A 18 0.87 2.79 2.73
N VAL A 19 1.45 1.59 2.78
CA VAL A 19 2.30 1.08 1.68
C VAL A 19 1.46 0.83 0.42
N ALA A 20 0.27 0.24 0.58
CA ALA A 20 -0.65 0.02 -0.53
C ALA A 20 -1.13 1.36 -1.15
N VAL A 21 -1.51 2.33 -0.32
CA VAL A 21 -1.91 3.68 -0.76
C VAL A 21 -0.75 4.37 -1.49
N LEU A 22 0.46 4.29 -0.97
CA LEU A 22 1.66 4.85 -1.59
C LEU A 22 1.91 4.23 -2.97
N TYR A 23 1.84 2.90 -3.07
CA TYR A 23 1.97 2.19 -4.34
C TYR A 23 0.93 2.64 -5.37
N GLN A 24 -0.35 2.66 -4.99
CA GLN A 24 -1.43 3.10 -5.86
C GLN A 24 -1.25 4.56 -6.30
N SER A 25 -0.75 5.42 -5.41
CA SER A 25 -0.51 6.84 -5.69
C SER A 25 0.63 7.03 -6.69
N PHE A 26 1.76 6.34 -6.50
CA PHE A 26 2.87 6.39 -7.45
C PHE A 26 2.52 5.77 -8.80
N GLU A 27 1.72 4.72 -8.80
CA GLU A 27 1.13 4.24 -10.03
C GLU A 27 0.30 5.37 -10.65
N SER A 28 -0.76 5.85 -10.00
CA SER A 28 -1.63 6.92 -10.53
C SER A 28 -0.88 8.10 -11.15
N ALA A 29 0.28 8.45 -10.59
CA ALA A 29 1.08 9.58 -11.02
C ALA A 29 2.07 9.34 -12.19
N ARG A 30 2.15 8.14 -12.80
CA ARG A 30 3.04 7.94 -13.98
C ARG A 30 2.49 8.61 -15.24
N LYS A 31 3.39 9.22 -16.03
CA LYS A 31 3.08 9.81 -17.35
C LYS A 31 2.54 8.78 -18.38
N GLY A 32 1.75 9.25 -19.36
CA GLY A 32 1.29 8.43 -20.51
C GLY A 32 0.08 7.53 -20.26
N ARG A 33 -0.72 7.84 -19.23
CA ARG A 33 -1.85 7.03 -18.77
C ARG A 33 -3.20 7.41 -19.39
N ARG A 34 -4.09 6.42 -19.55
CA ARG A 34 -5.52 6.65 -19.83
C ARG A 34 -6.22 7.17 -18.56
N PHE A 35 -7.25 8.00 -18.71
CA PHE A 35 -7.94 8.72 -17.61
C PHE A 35 -8.31 7.87 -16.38
N THR A 36 -8.86 6.67 -16.57
CA THR A 36 -9.24 5.75 -15.48
C THR A 36 -8.06 5.28 -14.62
N THR A 37 -6.85 5.38 -15.17
CA THR A 37 -5.60 4.95 -14.54
C THR A 37 -4.96 6.04 -13.70
N SER A 38 -5.13 7.30 -14.11
CA SER A 38 -4.53 8.45 -13.43
C SER A 38 -5.22 8.74 -12.08
N HIS A 39 -6.38 8.11 -11.86
CA HIS A 39 -7.20 8.24 -10.67
C HIS A 39 -7.37 6.91 -9.94
N SER A 40 -6.51 5.91 -10.19
CA SER A 40 -6.69 4.59 -9.58
C SER A 40 -6.57 4.61 -8.06
N ALA A 41 -5.66 5.42 -7.50
CA ALA A 41 -5.54 5.60 -6.04
C ALA A 41 -6.84 6.18 -5.43
N LEU A 42 -7.43 7.18 -6.07
CA LEU A 42 -8.70 7.76 -5.62
C LEU A 42 -9.83 6.73 -5.74
N LEU A 43 -9.96 6.09 -6.90
CA LEU A 43 -11.03 5.13 -7.18
C LEU A 43 -10.98 3.93 -6.24
N PHE A 44 -9.85 3.21 -6.21
CA PHE A 44 -9.70 2.00 -5.40
C PHE A 44 -9.59 2.33 -3.91
N GLY A 45 -9.01 3.48 -3.54
CA GLY A 45 -9.04 3.95 -2.15
C GLY A 45 -10.47 4.22 -1.67
N THR A 46 -11.28 4.93 -2.47
CA THR A 46 -12.68 5.24 -2.11
C THR A 46 -13.53 3.97 -2.06
N LEU A 47 -13.38 3.08 -3.05
CA LEU A 47 -14.04 1.77 -3.03
C LEU A 47 -13.63 0.94 -1.81
N GLY A 48 -12.36 1.00 -1.42
CA GLY A 48 -11.85 0.30 -0.25
C GLY A 48 -12.48 0.77 1.06
N GLN A 49 -12.80 2.06 1.17
CA GLN A 49 -13.52 2.63 2.33
C GLN A 49 -15.03 2.30 2.29
N LEU A 50 -15.66 2.28 1.11
CA LEU A 50 -17.09 2.00 0.96
C LEU A 50 -17.45 0.52 1.10
N VAL A 51 -16.58 -0.37 0.59
CA VAL A 51 -16.79 -1.81 0.62
C VAL A 51 -15.91 -2.39 1.71
N THR A 52 -14.70 -2.83 1.37
CA THR A 52 -13.61 -3.11 2.31
C THR A 52 -12.29 -3.21 1.55
N PHE A 53 -11.15 -3.21 2.24
CA PHE A 53 -9.85 -3.40 1.59
C PHE A 53 -9.68 -4.82 1.01
N ALA A 54 -10.13 -5.86 1.71
CA ALA A 54 -10.10 -7.25 1.22
C ALA A 54 -10.85 -7.41 -0.10
N ALA A 55 -12.05 -6.83 -0.19
CA ALA A 55 -12.90 -7.00 -1.35
C ALA A 55 -12.32 -6.31 -2.59
N VAL A 56 -11.65 -5.17 -2.41
CA VAL A 56 -11.27 -4.29 -3.52
C VAL A 56 -9.88 -4.62 -4.09
N MET A 57 -8.93 -5.04 -3.25
CA MET A 57 -7.55 -5.27 -3.68
C MET A 57 -7.35 -6.37 -4.73
N PRO A 58 -8.03 -7.53 -4.70
CA PRO A 58 -7.93 -8.52 -5.78
C PRO A 58 -8.26 -7.92 -7.14
N PHE A 59 -9.33 -7.12 -7.23
CA PHE A 59 -9.74 -6.49 -8.48
C PHE A 59 -8.76 -5.40 -8.92
N TYR A 60 -8.20 -4.63 -7.98
CA TYR A 60 -7.12 -3.69 -8.29
C TYR A 60 -5.98 -4.39 -9.03
N TRP A 61 -5.49 -5.51 -8.49
CA TRP A 61 -4.39 -6.25 -9.10
C TRP A 61 -4.76 -6.88 -10.44
N ILE A 62 -5.96 -7.45 -10.57
CA ILE A 62 -6.46 -7.94 -11.86
C ILE A 62 -6.46 -6.80 -12.89
N CYS A 63 -6.96 -5.61 -12.53
CA CYS A 63 -6.94 -4.45 -13.42
C CYS A 63 -5.52 -4.02 -13.79
N GLU A 64 -4.58 -3.98 -12.83
CA GLU A 64 -3.18 -3.61 -13.08
C GLU A 64 -2.43 -4.64 -13.94
N ILE A 65 -2.73 -5.93 -13.78
CA ILE A 65 -2.16 -7.01 -14.58
C ILE A 65 -2.72 -6.99 -16.00
N LEU A 66 -4.04 -6.99 -16.15
CA LEU A 66 -4.70 -7.04 -17.47
C LEU A 66 -4.44 -5.78 -18.31
N SER A 67 -4.23 -4.64 -17.66
CA SER A 67 -3.84 -3.41 -18.35
C SER A 67 -2.37 -3.42 -18.80
N GLY A 68 -1.59 -4.45 -18.47
CA GLY A 68 -0.16 -4.53 -18.78
C GLY A 68 0.66 -3.45 -18.07
N ARG A 69 0.21 -2.98 -16.89
CA ARG A 69 0.87 -1.95 -16.08
C ARG A 69 1.81 -2.55 -15.05
N ALA A 70 1.46 -3.74 -14.55
CA ALA A 70 2.32 -4.51 -13.66
C ALA A 70 3.63 -4.94 -14.37
N GLU A 71 3.54 -5.25 -15.67
CA GLU A 71 4.65 -5.67 -16.52
C GLU A 71 4.79 -4.74 -17.74
N ARG A 72 5.90 -3.98 -17.84
CA ARG A 72 6.57 -3.48 -19.07
C ARG A 72 7.28 -2.16 -18.82
N GLN A 73 8.34 -1.94 -19.59
CA GLN A 73 9.08 -0.68 -19.80
C GLN A 73 8.21 0.53 -20.22
N LYS A 74 6.88 0.39 -20.17
CA LYS A 74 5.86 1.36 -20.60
C LYS A 74 5.17 2.08 -19.44
N GLY A 75 5.39 1.68 -18.19
CA GLY A 75 5.01 2.55 -17.07
C GLY A 75 5.69 3.89 -17.28
N GLY A 76 4.99 5.01 -17.28
CA GLY A 76 5.67 6.31 -17.44
C GLY A 76 6.62 6.60 -16.28
N LYS A 77 7.55 7.53 -16.49
CA LYS A 77 8.32 8.11 -15.39
C LYS A 77 7.36 8.80 -14.41
N VAL A 78 7.55 8.58 -13.11
CA VAL A 78 6.99 9.46 -12.07
C VAL A 78 7.90 10.68 -11.98
N THR A 79 7.35 11.86 -12.13
CA THR A 79 8.14 13.10 -11.99
C THR A 79 8.33 13.46 -10.52
N GLN A 80 9.34 14.25 -10.20
CA GLN A 80 9.59 14.73 -8.84
C GLN A 80 8.36 15.46 -8.22
N ALA A 81 7.69 16.33 -8.98
CA ALA A 81 6.47 17.01 -8.53
C ALA A 81 5.37 16.02 -8.11
N HIS A 82 5.07 15.06 -8.98
CA HIS A 82 4.09 14.00 -8.72
C HIS A 82 4.48 13.07 -7.57
N ALA A 83 5.76 12.72 -7.42
CA ALA A 83 6.23 11.90 -6.32
C ALA A 83 6.04 12.62 -4.97
N GLU A 84 6.40 13.90 -4.90
CA GLU A 84 6.18 14.73 -3.70
C GLU A 84 4.70 14.93 -3.42
N ALA A 85 3.88 15.19 -4.44
CA ALA A 85 2.43 15.29 -4.29
C ALA A 85 1.79 14.01 -3.75
N ALA A 86 2.24 12.84 -4.21
CA ALA A 86 1.77 11.54 -3.71
C ALA A 86 2.16 11.33 -2.23
N VAL A 87 3.40 11.66 -1.85
CA VAL A 87 3.84 11.59 -0.45
C VAL A 87 3.06 12.59 0.41
N PHE A 88 2.90 13.83 -0.04
CA PHE A 88 2.11 14.85 0.66
C PHE A 88 0.65 14.40 0.85
N GLY A 89 0.03 13.88 -0.21
CA GLY A 89 -1.32 13.31 -0.18
C GLY A 89 -1.45 12.13 0.78
N LEU A 90 -0.45 11.25 0.88
CA LEU A 90 -0.42 10.17 1.87
C LEU A 90 -0.40 10.74 3.30
N PHE A 91 0.43 11.75 3.59
CA PHE A 91 0.51 12.32 4.94
C PHE A 91 -0.81 12.99 5.35
N VAL A 92 -1.34 13.87 4.50
CA VAL A 92 -2.56 14.65 4.82
C VAL A 92 -3.82 13.79 4.72
N GLY A 93 -3.89 12.91 3.74
CA GLY A 93 -5.07 12.08 3.48
C GLY A 93 -5.13 10.82 4.34
N TRP A 94 -4.00 10.20 4.68
CA TRP A 94 -4.00 8.91 5.37
C TRP A 94 -3.39 8.98 6.77
N ILE A 95 -2.13 9.42 6.89
CA ILE A 95 -1.39 9.32 8.16
C ILE A 95 -2.03 10.21 9.24
N ILE A 96 -2.23 11.49 8.95
CA ILE A 96 -2.83 12.42 9.93
C ILE A 96 -4.23 11.97 10.34
N PRO A 97 -5.19 11.71 9.41
CA PRO A 97 -6.52 11.25 9.79
C PRO A 97 -6.49 9.95 10.60
N THR A 98 -5.61 9.00 10.26
CA THR A 98 -5.48 7.73 10.98
C THR A 98 -5.00 7.95 12.42
N VAL A 99 -3.97 8.79 12.61
CA VAL A 99 -3.46 9.12 13.96
C VAL A 99 -4.55 9.78 14.79
N VAL A 100 -5.27 10.77 14.22
CA VAL A 100 -6.34 11.48 14.92
C VAL A 100 -7.49 10.53 15.26
N MET A 101 -7.88 9.64 14.34
CA MET A 101 -8.90 8.61 14.57
C MET A 101 -8.52 7.68 15.73
N VAL A 102 -7.29 7.15 15.73
CA VAL A 102 -6.82 6.24 16.78
C VAL A 102 -6.70 6.93 18.13
N ALA A 103 -6.23 8.17 18.15
CA ALA A 103 -6.00 8.92 19.39
C ALA A 103 -7.31 9.41 20.03
N MET A 104 -8.26 9.88 19.23
CA MET A 104 -9.51 10.46 19.75
C MET A 104 -10.59 9.40 19.98
N GLN A 105 -10.59 8.31 19.21
CA GLN A 105 -11.63 7.28 19.23
C GLN A 105 -13.06 7.85 19.11
N ASP A 106 -13.18 9.01 18.46
CA ASP A 106 -14.44 9.72 18.28
C ASP A 106 -15.16 9.20 17.02
N PRO A 107 -16.48 8.92 17.09
CA PRO A 107 -17.23 8.45 15.92
C PRO A 107 -17.26 9.44 14.76
N GLY A 108 -17.30 10.75 15.03
CA GLY A 108 -17.29 11.80 14.00
C GLY A 108 -15.95 11.87 13.28
N ILE A 109 -14.84 11.78 14.02
CA ILE A 109 -13.50 11.68 13.45
C ILE A 109 -13.32 10.40 12.63
N THR A 110 -13.87 9.28 13.10
CA THR A 110 -13.85 8.00 12.37
C THR A 110 -14.67 8.09 11.08
N GLY A 111 -15.82 8.78 11.10
CA GLY A 111 -16.60 9.10 9.91
C GLY A 111 -15.84 9.98 8.92
N LEU A 112 -15.10 10.99 9.41
CA LEU A 112 -14.24 11.83 8.56
C LEU A 112 -13.09 11.02 7.94
N TRP A 113 -12.51 10.08 8.69
CA TRP A 113 -11.44 9.20 8.21
C TRP A 113 -11.84 8.35 6.99
N GLN A 114 -13.13 8.02 6.82
CA GLN A 114 -13.63 7.32 5.63
C GLN A 114 -13.36 8.09 4.33
N PHE A 115 -13.22 9.42 4.39
CA PHE A 115 -12.91 10.27 3.25
C PHE A 115 -11.40 10.44 3.01
N ALA A 116 -10.54 9.71 3.75
CA ALA A 116 -9.08 9.74 3.61
C ALA A 116 -8.56 9.71 2.15
N PRO A 117 -9.06 8.82 1.27
CA PRO A 117 -8.63 8.80 -0.14
C PRO A 117 -8.92 10.10 -0.89
N ILE A 118 -10.08 10.70 -0.63
CA ILE A 118 -10.52 11.95 -1.25
C ILE A 118 -9.69 13.13 -0.73
N ILE A 119 -9.48 13.19 0.60
CA ILE A 119 -8.65 14.21 1.23
C ILE A 119 -7.22 14.13 0.69
N GLY A 120 -6.65 12.93 0.57
CA GLY A 120 -5.32 12.71 0.02
C GLY A 120 -5.20 13.13 -1.44
N PHE A 121 -6.20 12.79 -2.26
CA PHE A 121 -6.27 13.21 -3.66
C PHE A 121 -6.34 14.74 -3.81
N ILE A 122 -7.23 15.40 -3.06
CA ILE A 122 -7.37 16.87 -3.07
C ILE A 122 -6.05 17.51 -2.63
N SER A 123 -5.45 17.02 -1.53
CA SER A 123 -4.20 17.56 -0.99
C SER A 123 -3.04 17.43 -1.97
N GLY A 124 -2.89 16.26 -2.60
CA GLY A 124 -1.89 16.05 -3.66
C GLY A 124 -2.14 16.93 -4.88
N SER A 125 -3.40 17.12 -5.28
CA SER A 125 -3.77 18.01 -6.38
C SER A 125 -3.44 19.47 -6.07
N VAL A 126 -3.74 19.92 -4.85
CA VAL A 126 -3.38 21.26 -4.36
C VAL A 126 -1.87 21.45 -4.35
N HIS A 127 -1.11 20.44 -3.90
CA HIS A 127 0.36 20.50 -3.94
C HIS A 127 0.89 20.74 -5.36
N LEU A 128 0.29 20.11 -6.37
CA LEU A 128 0.67 20.30 -7.78
C LEU A 128 0.35 21.69 -8.33
N LEU A 129 -0.57 22.45 -7.71
CA LEU A 129 -0.80 23.86 -8.08
C LEU A 129 0.41 24.73 -7.70
N PHE A 130 1.06 24.44 -6.57
CA PHE A 130 2.25 25.16 -6.11
C PHE A 130 3.54 24.61 -6.74
N ARG A 131 3.56 23.32 -7.08
CA ARG A 131 4.72 22.64 -7.68
C ARG A 131 4.34 21.86 -8.93
N PRO A 132 4.02 22.56 -10.04
CA PRO A 132 3.58 21.90 -11.25
C PRO A 132 4.71 21.08 -11.92
N PRO A 133 4.37 19.98 -12.61
CA PRO A 133 5.34 19.24 -13.40
C PRO A 133 5.80 20.08 -14.59
N THR A 134 7.10 20.34 -14.71
CA THR A 134 7.68 21.10 -15.83
C THR A 134 7.83 20.25 -17.11
N VAL A 135 8.03 20.90 -18.27
CA VAL A 135 8.27 20.24 -19.57
C VAL A 135 9.49 19.30 -19.48
N HIS A 136 10.56 19.74 -18.82
CA HIS A 136 11.75 18.95 -18.49
C HIS A 136 11.70 18.44 -17.05
N SER A 137 10.60 17.77 -16.69
CA SER A 137 10.37 17.31 -15.33
C SER A 137 11.50 16.38 -14.84
N GLN A 138 12.10 16.72 -13.72
CA GLN A 138 13.08 15.87 -13.03
C GLN A 138 12.45 14.53 -12.63
N SER A 139 13.27 13.48 -12.60
CA SER A 139 12.85 12.15 -12.13
C SER A 139 12.47 12.18 -10.66
N GLY A 140 11.34 11.59 -10.31
CA GLY A 140 10.88 11.46 -8.92
C GLY A 140 11.48 10.29 -8.15
N PHE A 141 12.37 9.51 -8.79
CA PHE A 141 12.83 8.22 -8.25
C PHE A 141 13.43 8.32 -6.84
N ARG A 142 14.23 9.35 -6.53
CA ARG A 142 14.80 9.52 -5.18
C ARG A 142 13.73 9.69 -4.10
N THR A 143 12.67 10.44 -4.41
CA THR A 143 11.53 10.63 -3.50
C THR A 143 10.75 9.33 -3.31
N VAL A 144 10.48 8.62 -4.41
CA VAL A 144 9.82 7.31 -4.38
C VAL A 144 10.63 6.31 -3.56
N GLN A 145 11.96 6.28 -3.76
CA GLN A 145 12.88 5.45 -3.00
C GLN A 145 12.86 5.79 -1.51
N ALA A 146 13.01 7.07 -1.16
CA ALA A 146 12.96 7.51 0.23
C ALA A 146 11.63 7.15 0.90
N ALA A 147 10.50 7.33 0.20
CA ALA A 147 9.18 7.00 0.70
C ALA A 147 9.02 5.49 0.99
N TYR A 148 9.47 4.61 0.08
CA TYR A 148 9.41 3.16 0.31
C TYR A 148 10.39 2.69 1.39
N ILE A 149 11.60 3.27 1.48
CA ILE A 149 12.54 2.97 2.58
C ILE A 149 11.92 3.37 3.91
N GLY A 150 11.37 4.59 4.01
CA GLY A 150 10.68 5.05 5.22
C GLY A 150 9.52 4.13 5.60
N ALA A 151 8.68 3.77 4.63
CA ALA A 151 7.56 2.86 4.85
C ALA A 151 8.02 1.46 5.28
N PHE A 152 9.10 0.93 4.69
CA PHE A 152 9.73 -0.33 5.10
C PHE A 152 10.19 -0.28 6.56
N LEU A 153 10.90 0.79 6.95
CA LEU A 153 11.44 0.93 8.30
C LEU A 153 10.32 1.04 9.35
N VAL A 154 9.30 1.85 9.09
CA VAL A 154 8.15 2.00 9.98
C VAL A 154 7.38 0.68 10.08
N ALA A 155 7.04 0.06 8.95
CA ALA A 155 6.26 -1.17 8.94
C ALA A 155 7.00 -2.34 9.62
N SER A 156 8.30 -2.48 9.36
CA SER A 156 9.11 -3.54 9.98
C SER A 156 9.33 -3.32 11.48
N SER A 157 9.56 -2.07 11.91
CA SER A 157 9.68 -1.75 13.34
C SER A 157 8.41 -2.06 14.11
N LEU A 158 7.25 -1.67 13.55
CA LEU A 158 5.95 -1.97 14.16
C LEU A 158 5.65 -3.47 14.17
N HIS A 159 6.00 -4.19 13.10
CA HIS A 159 5.85 -5.64 13.05
C HIS A 159 6.68 -6.35 14.11
N LEU A 160 7.97 -6.06 14.18
CA LEU A 160 8.87 -6.65 15.18
C LEU A 160 8.44 -6.30 16.61
N SER A 161 8.06 -5.04 16.86
CA SER A 161 7.54 -4.63 18.16
C SER A 161 6.25 -5.37 18.53
N THR A 162 5.34 -5.57 17.57
CA THR A 162 4.09 -6.30 17.80
C THR A 162 4.35 -7.78 18.07
N VAL A 163 5.13 -8.44 17.20
CA VAL A 163 5.43 -9.88 17.32
C VAL A 163 6.20 -10.19 18.61
N SER A 164 7.12 -9.31 19.04
CA SER A 164 7.92 -9.51 20.26
C SER A 164 7.09 -9.60 21.56
N LYS A 165 5.84 -9.12 21.54
CA LYS A 165 4.94 -9.17 22.70
C LYS A 165 4.36 -10.57 22.91
N PHE A 166 4.26 -11.38 21.87
CA PHE A 166 3.68 -12.71 21.95
C PHE A 166 4.69 -13.75 22.45
N LYS A 167 4.20 -14.76 23.17
CA LYS A 167 5.03 -15.83 23.77
C LYS A 167 4.85 -17.18 23.08
N SER A 168 3.82 -17.32 22.26
CA SER A 168 3.54 -18.53 21.51
C SER A 168 3.24 -18.22 20.04
N LEU A 169 3.43 -19.21 19.17
CA LEU A 169 3.03 -19.12 17.78
C LEU A 169 1.50 -18.98 17.65
N ASP A 170 0.75 -19.66 18.52
CA ASP A 170 -0.71 -19.63 18.50
C ASP A 170 -1.27 -18.21 18.75
N ASP A 171 -0.64 -17.43 19.64
CA ASP A 171 -1.03 -16.03 19.88
C ASP A 171 -0.74 -15.15 18.67
N ILE A 172 0.40 -15.37 18.00
CA ILE A 172 0.76 -14.67 16.76
C ILE A 172 -0.25 -14.99 15.66
N LEU A 173 -0.59 -16.27 15.48
CA LEU A 173 -1.55 -16.73 14.49
C LEU A 173 -2.95 -16.17 14.79
N ALA A 174 -3.39 -16.20 16.04
CA ALA A 174 -4.67 -15.63 16.46
C ALA A 174 -4.74 -14.11 16.28
N PHE A 175 -3.60 -13.42 16.35
CA PHE A 175 -3.52 -11.98 16.09
C PHE A 175 -3.65 -11.65 14.60
N PHE A 176 -3.00 -12.40 13.71
CA PHE A 176 -2.99 -12.08 12.27
C PHE A 176 -4.05 -12.77 11.43
N LEU A 177 -4.49 -13.97 11.83
CA LEU A 177 -5.42 -14.77 11.04
C LEU A 177 -6.87 -14.52 11.50
N PRO A 178 -7.80 -14.31 10.57
CA PRO A 178 -9.20 -14.26 10.91
C PRO A 178 -9.71 -15.63 11.38
N ALA A 179 -10.83 -15.62 12.09
CA ALA A 179 -11.56 -16.83 12.45
C ALA A 179 -11.93 -17.61 11.17
N SER A 180 -11.58 -18.89 11.16
CA SER A 180 -11.90 -19.83 10.08
C SER A 180 -13.32 -20.38 10.14
N TYR A 181 -14.11 -19.95 11.12
CA TYR A 181 -15.48 -20.39 11.39
C TYR A 181 -16.43 -19.19 11.47
N ALA A 182 -17.72 -19.43 11.24
CA ALA A 182 -18.74 -18.41 11.39
C ALA A 182 -18.87 -17.98 12.85
N ILE A 183 -18.65 -16.69 13.12
CA ILE A 183 -18.87 -16.11 14.45
C ILE A 183 -20.37 -16.03 14.71
N ALA A 184 -20.82 -16.57 15.84
CA ALA A 184 -22.24 -16.56 16.21
C ALA A 184 -22.78 -15.11 16.29
N PRO A 185 -23.99 -14.82 15.80
CA PRO A 185 -24.54 -13.45 15.81
C PRO A 185 -24.73 -12.83 17.20
N THR A 186 -24.70 -13.66 18.25
CA THR A 186 -24.82 -13.26 19.66
C THR A 186 -23.50 -12.81 20.27
N GLU A 187 -22.38 -12.96 19.55
CA GLU A 187 -21.07 -12.51 20.00
C GLU A 187 -20.96 -10.98 20.01
N ALA A 188 -20.01 -10.47 20.79
CA ALA A 188 -19.81 -9.03 20.92
C ALA A 188 -19.50 -8.38 19.56
N LEU A 189 -20.12 -7.24 19.25
CA LEU A 189 -19.90 -6.50 18.00
C LEU A 189 -18.41 -6.24 17.73
N LEU A 190 -17.65 -5.91 18.78
CA LEU A 190 -16.20 -5.68 18.70
C LEU A 190 -15.45 -6.88 18.12
N TRP A 191 -15.90 -8.10 18.41
CA TRP A 191 -15.31 -9.33 17.89
C TRP A 191 -15.57 -9.50 16.40
N HIS A 192 -16.79 -9.21 15.94
CA HIS A 192 -17.11 -9.18 14.51
C HIS A 192 -16.28 -8.15 13.76
N THR A 193 -16.11 -6.95 14.33
CA THR A 193 -15.30 -5.88 13.73
C THR A 193 -13.82 -6.26 13.67
N ALA A 194 -13.24 -6.82 14.73
CA ALA A 194 -11.85 -7.27 14.73
C ALA A 194 -11.62 -8.35 13.66
N ASN A 195 -12.51 -9.34 13.58
CA ASN A 195 -12.43 -10.40 12.59
C ASN A 195 -12.56 -9.87 11.15
N LEU A 196 -13.42 -8.86 10.91
CA LEU A 196 -13.52 -8.19 9.62
C LEU A 196 -12.18 -7.52 9.24
N PHE A 197 -11.55 -6.81 10.17
CA PHE A 197 -10.24 -6.18 9.90
C PHE A 197 -9.14 -7.21 9.67
N GLN A 198 -9.18 -8.37 10.34
CA GLN A 198 -8.25 -9.47 10.08
C GLN A 198 -8.44 -10.04 8.67
N TRP A 199 -9.68 -10.19 8.21
CA TRP A 199 -9.97 -10.55 6.82
C TRP A 199 -9.45 -9.49 5.83
N ASP A 200 -9.69 -8.21 6.12
CA ASP A 200 -9.18 -7.09 5.33
C ASP A 200 -7.67 -7.11 5.20
N PHE A 201 -6.98 -7.31 6.31
CA PHE A 201 -5.54 -7.47 6.32
C PHE A 201 -5.11 -8.72 5.55
N ALA A 202 -5.63 -9.90 5.87
CA ALA A 202 -5.15 -11.16 5.30
C ALA A 202 -5.36 -11.21 3.78
N VAL A 203 -6.57 -10.90 3.30
CA VAL A 203 -6.90 -10.95 1.87
C VAL A 203 -6.30 -9.75 1.14
N GLY A 204 -6.37 -8.55 1.72
CA GLY A 204 -5.82 -7.35 1.10
C GLY A 204 -4.29 -7.39 1.00
N ALA A 205 -3.60 -7.74 2.08
CA ALA A 205 -2.15 -7.94 2.10
C ALA A 205 -1.73 -9.09 1.19
N GLY A 206 -2.43 -10.23 1.27
CA GLY A 206 -2.20 -11.39 0.41
C GLY A 206 -2.32 -11.02 -1.07
N SER A 207 -3.34 -10.25 -1.44
CA SER A 207 -3.51 -9.76 -2.81
C SER A 207 -2.37 -8.84 -3.25
N CYS A 208 -1.89 -7.93 -2.39
CA CYS A 208 -0.69 -7.13 -2.66
C CYS A 208 0.55 -7.96 -2.94
N LEU A 209 0.83 -8.93 -2.07
CA LEU A 209 2.02 -9.77 -2.18
C LEU A 209 1.94 -10.70 -3.40
N LEU A 210 0.81 -11.37 -3.61
CA LEU A 210 0.60 -12.23 -4.77
C LEU A 210 0.61 -11.44 -6.08
N GLY A 211 -0.03 -10.28 -6.11
CA GLY A 211 0.00 -9.39 -7.27
C GLY A 211 1.42 -8.91 -7.61
N ALA A 212 2.25 -8.68 -6.60
CA ALA A 212 3.67 -8.33 -6.77
C ALA A 212 4.51 -9.43 -7.44
N LEU A 213 4.08 -10.70 -7.44
CA LEU A 213 4.75 -11.76 -8.21
C LEU A 213 4.77 -11.45 -9.72
N TRP A 214 3.80 -10.68 -10.20
CA TRP A 214 3.73 -10.23 -11.59
C TRP A 214 4.87 -9.27 -11.98
N PHE A 215 5.68 -8.81 -11.01
CA PHE A 215 6.85 -7.99 -11.30
C PHE A 215 8.06 -8.80 -11.78
N ALA A 216 8.02 -10.13 -11.61
CA ALA A 216 9.06 -11.02 -12.12
C ALA A 216 9.08 -11.02 -13.65
N ARG A 217 10.29 -10.99 -14.23
CA ARG A 217 10.50 -11.09 -15.68
C ARG A 217 11.16 -12.41 -16.11
N SER A 218 11.38 -13.30 -15.14
CA SER A 218 11.96 -14.61 -15.34
C SER A 218 11.49 -15.54 -14.24
N VAL A 219 11.55 -16.86 -14.49
CA VAL A 219 11.23 -17.88 -13.48
C VAL A 219 12.11 -17.73 -12.24
N SER A 220 13.39 -17.41 -12.40
CA SER A 220 14.29 -17.16 -11.26
C SER A 220 13.86 -15.98 -10.41
N GLN A 221 13.40 -14.88 -11.02
CA GLN A 221 12.86 -13.72 -10.30
C GLN A 221 11.54 -14.07 -9.61
N LEU A 222 10.68 -14.87 -10.26
CA LEU A 222 9.43 -15.31 -9.68
C LEU A 222 9.67 -16.14 -8.40
N ILE A 223 10.58 -17.11 -8.47
CA ILE A 223 10.98 -17.92 -7.31
C ILE A 223 11.59 -17.03 -6.23
N GLY A 224 12.47 -16.10 -6.59
CA GLY A 224 13.09 -15.15 -5.65
C GLY A 224 12.06 -14.28 -4.93
N LEU A 225 11.08 -13.73 -5.66
CA LEU A 225 9.99 -12.95 -5.07
C LEU A 225 9.08 -13.81 -4.19
N ALA A 226 8.73 -15.03 -4.62
CA ALA A 226 7.93 -15.95 -3.82
C ALA A 226 8.65 -16.31 -2.50
N ALA A 227 9.94 -16.61 -2.56
CA ALA A 227 10.76 -16.87 -1.38
C ALA A 227 10.82 -15.63 -0.46
N TRP A 228 11.01 -14.44 -1.03
CA TRP A 228 11.01 -13.19 -0.25
C TRP A 228 9.65 -12.88 0.37
N ILE A 229 8.53 -13.15 -0.32
CA ILE A 229 7.19 -12.97 0.26
C ILE A 229 7.03 -13.87 1.47
N MET A 230 7.43 -15.14 1.39
CA MET A 230 7.32 -16.08 2.50
C MET A 230 8.21 -15.68 3.68
N VAL A 231 9.51 -15.48 3.43
CA VAL A 231 10.48 -15.19 4.50
C VAL A 231 10.33 -13.75 5.01
N GLY A 232 10.20 -12.78 4.12
CA GLY A 232 10.07 -11.36 4.43
C GLY A 232 8.78 -11.04 5.17
N SER A 233 7.64 -11.64 4.80
CA SER A 233 6.38 -11.38 5.52
C SER A 233 6.42 -11.87 6.96
N VAL A 234 7.19 -12.93 7.25
CA VAL A 234 7.39 -13.44 8.62
C VAL A 234 8.47 -12.63 9.35
N ALA A 235 9.57 -12.30 8.68
CA ALA A 235 10.72 -11.66 9.31
C ALA A 235 10.53 -10.15 9.57
N VAL A 236 9.92 -9.44 8.62
CA VAL A 236 9.76 -7.98 8.68
C VAL A 236 8.31 -7.53 8.54
N GLY A 237 7.37 -8.47 8.41
CA GLY A 237 5.96 -8.17 8.21
C GLY A 237 5.60 -7.97 6.74
N PRO A 238 4.34 -8.28 6.36
CA PRO A 238 3.91 -8.25 4.96
C PRO A 238 3.93 -6.84 4.34
N GLY A 239 3.63 -5.79 5.13
CA GLY A 239 3.70 -4.41 4.66
C GLY A 239 5.13 -3.99 4.25
N ALA A 240 6.12 -4.32 5.09
CA ALA A 240 7.52 -4.05 4.78
C ALA A 240 8.01 -4.92 3.63
N ALA A 241 7.65 -6.21 3.61
CA ALA A 241 7.98 -7.10 2.49
C ALA A 241 7.47 -6.55 1.16
N PHE A 242 6.22 -6.08 1.12
CA PHE A 242 5.64 -5.45 -0.08
C PHE A 242 6.34 -4.13 -0.44
N ALA A 243 6.66 -3.27 0.53
CA ALA A 243 7.42 -2.04 0.29
C ALA A 243 8.78 -2.31 -0.36
N ALA A 244 9.49 -3.35 0.10
CA ALA A 244 10.78 -3.77 -0.47
C ALA A 244 10.62 -4.27 -1.91
N ILE A 245 9.58 -5.07 -2.20
CA ILE A 245 9.30 -5.55 -3.56
C ILE A 245 8.95 -4.37 -4.48
N ALA A 246 8.12 -3.44 -4.01
CA ALA A 246 7.77 -2.24 -4.76
C ALA A 246 9.01 -1.39 -5.06
N LEU A 247 9.88 -1.15 -4.08
CA LEU A 247 11.15 -0.44 -4.28
C LEU A 247 12.08 -1.13 -5.27
N TRP A 248 12.21 -2.46 -5.18
CA TRP A 248 12.98 -3.25 -6.12
C TRP A 248 12.45 -3.07 -7.55
N ARG A 249 11.11 -3.11 -7.74
CA ARG A 249 10.48 -2.81 -9.03
C ARG A 249 10.81 -1.40 -9.51
N GLU A 250 10.67 -0.39 -8.66
CA GLU A 250 10.94 1.01 -9.04
C GLU A 250 12.39 1.21 -9.49
N SER A 251 13.34 0.57 -8.81
CA SER A 251 14.76 0.67 -9.16
C SER A 251 15.02 0.16 -10.58
N ARG A 252 14.41 -0.97 -10.94
CA ARG A 252 14.49 -1.54 -12.29
C ARG A 252 13.79 -0.70 -13.36
N LEU A 253 12.67 -0.07 -13.01
CA LEU A 253 12.00 0.87 -13.92
C LEU A 253 12.88 2.08 -14.17
N SER A 254 13.52 2.62 -13.13
CA SER A 254 14.46 3.75 -13.24
C SER A 254 15.64 3.45 -14.18
N GLU A 255 16.27 2.28 -14.03
CA GLU A 255 17.35 1.82 -14.91
C GLU A 255 16.92 1.75 -16.38
N SER A 256 15.75 1.18 -16.65
CA SER A 256 15.21 1.06 -18.00
C SER A 256 15.05 2.43 -18.68
N TYR A 257 14.63 3.44 -17.94
CA TYR A 257 14.47 4.78 -18.50
C TYR A 257 15.79 5.46 -18.82
N HIS A 258 16.81 5.29 -17.96
CA HIS A 258 18.14 5.86 -18.22
C HIS A 258 18.76 5.27 -19.48
N TYR A 259 18.51 3.98 -19.74
CA TYR A 259 18.96 3.32 -20.97
C TYR A 259 18.27 3.88 -22.22
N GLU A 260 16.93 4.04 -22.20
CA GLU A 260 16.18 4.59 -23.34
C GLU A 260 16.56 6.03 -23.67
N GLU A 261 16.83 6.85 -22.65
CA GLU A 261 17.23 8.25 -22.82
C GLU A 261 18.61 8.36 -23.48
N ARG A 262 19.58 7.54 -23.05
CA ARG A 262 20.91 7.47 -23.65
C ARG A 262 20.87 7.07 -25.12
N ARG A 263 19.94 6.18 -25.52
CA ARG A 263 19.79 5.75 -26.92
C ARG A 263 19.25 6.86 -27.83
N LYS A 264 18.47 7.82 -27.31
CA LYS A 264 17.92 8.94 -28.10
C LYS A 264 18.92 10.08 -28.32
N THR A 265 19.97 10.14 -27.51
CA THR A 265 21.00 11.18 -27.58
C THR A 265 22.24 10.76 -28.39
N LEU A 266 22.25 9.53 -28.91
CA LEU A 266 23.25 8.97 -29.82
C LEU A 266 22.68 8.93 -31.23
#